data_AF-A0A8D2PRU0-F1
#
_entry.id   AF-A0A8D2PRU0-F1
#
_cell.length_a   1.000
_cell.length_b   1.000
_cell.length_c   1.000
_cell.angle_alpha   90.00
_cell.angle_beta   90.00
_cell.angle_gamma   90.00
#
_symmetry.space_group_name_H-M   'P 1'
#
loop_
_entity.id
_entity.type
_entity.pdbx_description
1 polymer ?
#
loop_
_entity_poly.entity_id
_entity_poly.type
_entity_poly.pdbx_seq_one_letter_code
_entity_poly.pdbx_strand_id
1 'polypeptide(L)'
;KCCSKKVPLPRMCFVDPVRQCAECALVSQKETEFYDKQLKVLMNGATFFVTLGTSDKSELMVCRLSNNQRYLVLDGDSHYEIEIVQISTVQILTEGFTPGGGNTRAIGMILQYKVPGSEEVTQMKFTAGEDFSCNKKLSAAWLAAMHKATKLLYESRDQ
;
A
#
# COMPACT_ATOMS: atom_id res chain seq x y z
N LYS A 1 23.47 -12.81 21.35
CA LYS A 1 23.27 -13.48 20.03
C LYS A 1 21.78 -13.69 19.82
N CYS A 2 21.22 -13.16 18.74
CA CYS A 2 19.83 -13.37 18.30
C CYS A 2 19.85 -13.59 16.78
N CYS A 3 18.78 -14.12 16.19
CA CYS A 3 18.18 -15.40 16.53
C CYS A 3 17.69 -16.01 15.23
N SER A 4 17.44 -17.29 15.28
CA SER A 4 16.98 -18.00 14.11
C SER A 4 15.45 -17.87 14.04
N LYS A 5 15.01 -16.62 13.76
CA LYS A 5 13.73 -16.10 13.23
C LYS A 5 12.41 -16.60 13.85
N LYS A 6 11.58 -15.67 14.34
CA LYS A 6 10.14 -15.58 14.01
C LYS A 6 9.69 -14.12 14.18
N VAL A 7 9.10 -13.52 13.14
CA VAL A 7 8.66 -12.11 13.16
C VAL A 7 7.36 -11.94 12.36
N PRO A 8 6.24 -11.69 13.06
CA PRO A 8 5.27 -10.72 12.58
C PRO A 8 4.80 -9.87 13.78
N LEU A 9 4.90 -8.53 13.76
CA LEU A 9 4.59 -7.75 14.97
C LEU A 9 3.54 -6.62 14.83
N PRO A 10 2.29 -6.95 14.48
CA PRO A 10 1.26 -5.98 14.13
C PRO A 10 0.77 -5.00 15.22
N ARG A 11 1.33 -5.00 16.45
CA ARG A 11 1.43 -3.90 17.47
C ARG A 11 1.99 -4.42 18.82
N MET A 12 3.31 -4.57 18.99
CA MET A 12 3.90 -4.78 20.34
C MET A 12 3.91 -3.46 21.13
N CYS A 13 2.83 -3.15 21.85
CA CYS A 13 2.71 -1.86 22.56
C CYS A 13 3.35 -1.81 23.96
N PHE A 14 3.77 -2.91 24.58
CA PHE A 14 4.47 -2.83 25.88
C PHE A 14 5.08 -4.17 26.32
N VAL A 15 6.40 -4.30 26.32
CA VAL A 15 7.13 -5.23 27.21
C VAL A 15 8.57 -4.76 27.35
N ASP A 16 9.00 -4.60 28.61
CA ASP A 16 10.38 -4.51 29.16
C ASP A 16 11.53 -4.54 28.13
N PRO A 17 12.49 -3.58 28.08
CA PRO A 17 13.53 -3.46 27.05
C PRO A 17 14.14 -4.79 26.60
N VAL A 18 13.49 -5.43 25.63
CA VAL A 18 13.93 -6.68 25.03
C VAL A 18 15.19 -6.33 24.25
N ARG A 19 16.32 -6.94 24.61
CA ARG A 19 17.57 -6.77 23.85
C ARG A 19 17.42 -7.43 22.48
N GLN A 20 16.99 -6.64 21.49
CA GLN A 20 16.91 -7.05 20.09
C GLN A 20 18.32 -7.17 19.50
N CYS A 21 18.57 -8.17 18.66
CA CYS A 21 19.74 -8.10 17.76
C CYS A 21 19.47 -7.14 16.61
N ALA A 22 20.54 -6.74 15.91
CA ALA A 22 20.50 -5.80 14.80
C ALA A 22 19.44 -6.18 13.73
N GLU A 23 19.36 -7.46 13.34
CA GLU A 23 18.39 -7.92 12.32
C GLU A 23 16.94 -7.75 12.77
N CYS A 24 16.59 -8.17 13.99
CA CYS A 24 15.23 -8.01 14.52
C CYS A 24 14.88 -6.54 14.79
N ALA A 25 15.85 -5.73 15.22
CA ALA A 25 15.66 -4.29 15.44
C ALA A 25 15.27 -3.56 14.16
N LEU A 26 15.85 -3.95 13.01
CA LEU A 26 15.50 -3.37 11.71
C LEU A 26 14.05 -3.69 11.30
N VAL A 27 13.57 -4.91 11.56
CA VAL A 27 12.18 -5.29 11.24
C VAL A 27 11.20 -4.52 12.12
N SER A 28 11.43 -4.48 13.45
CA SER A 28 10.61 -3.71 14.37
C SER A 28 10.60 -2.22 14.04
N GLN A 29 11.75 -1.63 13.70
CA GLN A 29 11.82 -0.22 13.32
C GLN A 29 11.03 0.07 12.04
N LYS A 30 11.11 -0.78 11.01
CA LYS A 30 10.32 -0.64 9.77
C LYS A 30 8.82 -0.69 10.05
N GLU A 31 8.39 -1.58 10.93
CA GLU A 31 6.99 -1.71 11.31
C GLU A 31 6.49 -0.51 12.14
N THR A 32 7.26 -0.06 13.13
CA THR A 32 6.95 1.16 13.87
C THR A 32 6.86 2.37 12.94
N GLU A 33 7.81 2.54 12.01
CA GLU A 33 7.76 3.63 11.03
C GLU A 33 6.51 3.54 10.16
N PHE A 34 6.11 2.32 9.76
CA PHE A 34 4.89 2.11 8.99
C PHE A 34 3.63 2.53 9.76
N TYR A 35 3.43 2.02 10.97
CA TYR A 35 2.23 2.31 11.75
C TYR A 35 2.16 3.76 12.24
N ASP A 36 3.30 4.39 12.54
CA ASP A 36 3.33 5.78 13.00
C ASP A 36 3.09 6.79 11.87
N LYS A 37 3.66 6.53 10.70
CA LYS A 37 3.68 7.49 9.58
C LYS A 37 2.80 7.05 8.42
N GLN A 38 3.01 5.84 7.90
CA GLN A 38 2.43 5.40 6.63
C GLN A 38 0.96 5.03 6.77
N LEU A 39 0.55 4.45 7.90
CA LEU A 39 -0.84 4.09 8.14
C LEU A 39 -1.77 5.32 8.07
N LYS A 40 -1.37 6.44 8.69
CA LYS A 40 -2.15 7.69 8.64
C LYS A 40 -2.26 8.21 7.21
N VAL A 41 -1.19 8.12 6.42
CA VAL A 41 -1.21 8.50 5.00
C VAL A 41 -2.24 7.65 4.23
N LEU A 42 -2.25 6.33 4.46
CA LEU A 42 -3.20 5.42 3.81
C LEU A 42 -4.66 5.70 4.19
N MET A 43 -4.93 5.98 5.47
CA MET A 43 -6.27 6.28 5.99
C MET A 43 -6.78 7.66 5.54
N ASN A 44 -5.90 8.66 5.44
CA ASN A 44 -6.27 10.00 4.93
C ASN A 44 -6.68 9.96 3.45
N GLY A 45 -6.15 8.99 2.70
CA GLY A 45 -6.47 8.78 1.30
C GLY A 45 -5.72 9.70 0.35
N ALA A 46 -5.81 9.37 -0.93
CA ALA A 46 -5.34 10.19 -2.03
C ALA A 46 -6.20 9.98 -3.28
N THR A 47 -6.18 10.94 -4.19
CA THR A 47 -6.98 10.90 -5.41
C THR A 47 -6.19 10.27 -6.56
N PHE A 48 -6.85 9.41 -7.33
CA PHE A 48 -6.29 8.73 -8.50
C PHE A 48 -7.33 8.64 -9.61
N PHE A 49 -6.87 8.60 -10.86
CA PHE A 49 -7.67 8.09 -11.96
C PHE A 49 -7.60 6.56 -11.93
N VAL A 50 -8.77 5.93 -11.81
CA VAL A 50 -8.92 4.48 -11.65
C VAL A 50 -9.56 3.90 -12.90
N THR A 51 -8.92 2.87 -13.44
CA THR A 51 -9.40 2.11 -14.60
C THR A 51 -9.59 0.65 -14.19
N LEU A 52 -10.77 0.10 -14.41
CA LEU A 52 -11.12 -1.28 -14.08
C LEU A 52 -10.88 -2.21 -15.29
N GLY A 53 -10.12 -3.28 -15.10
CA GLY A 53 -9.83 -4.27 -16.12
C GLY A 53 -9.20 -3.67 -17.38
N THR A 54 -9.73 -4.03 -18.55
CA THR A 54 -9.34 -3.49 -19.86
C THR A 54 -10.27 -2.37 -20.33
N SER A 55 -11.03 -1.74 -19.43
CA SER A 55 -11.89 -0.63 -19.79
C SER A 55 -11.07 0.58 -20.25
N ASP A 56 -11.52 1.28 -21.29
CA ASP A 56 -10.92 2.56 -21.69
C ASP A 56 -11.42 3.74 -20.83
N LYS A 57 -12.43 3.50 -19.99
CA LYS A 57 -12.99 4.52 -19.10
C LYS A 57 -12.20 4.57 -17.79
N SER A 58 -11.62 5.74 -17.49
CA SER A 58 -11.05 6.07 -16.19
C SER A 58 -11.97 6.98 -15.40
N GLU A 59 -12.05 6.77 -14.09
CA GLU A 59 -12.83 7.58 -13.15
C GLU A 59 -11.92 8.22 -12.12
N LEU A 60 -12.16 9.47 -11.74
CA LEU A 60 -11.41 10.13 -10.66
C LEU A 60 -11.99 9.70 -9.31
N MET A 61 -11.20 8.99 -8.50
CA MET A 61 -11.65 8.43 -7.23
C MET A 61 -10.71 8.78 -6.08
N VAL A 62 -11.26 8.95 -4.88
CA VAL A 62 -10.51 9.02 -3.63
C VAL A 62 -10.29 7.60 -3.11
N CYS A 63 -9.03 7.21 -2.97
CA CYS A 63 -8.64 5.88 -2.52
C CYS A 63 -8.06 5.97 -1.10
N ARG A 64 -8.61 5.19 -0.17
CA ARG A 64 -8.20 5.22 1.25
C ARG A 64 -8.34 3.86 1.92
N LEU A 65 -7.56 3.64 2.96
CA LEU A 65 -7.73 2.50 3.84
C LEU A 65 -8.87 2.76 4.83
N SER A 66 -9.72 1.77 5.07
CA SER A 66 -10.80 1.85 6.05
C SER A 66 -10.28 1.99 7.49
N ASN A 67 -11.12 2.50 8.40
CA ASN A 67 -10.74 2.70 9.82
C ASN A 67 -10.32 1.41 10.53
N ASN A 68 -10.96 0.29 10.17
CA ASN A 68 -10.63 -1.03 10.68
C ASN A 68 -9.47 -1.71 9.90
N GLN A 69 -8.92 -1.05 8.88
CA GLN A 69 -7.77 -1.51 8.09
C GLN A 69 -8.03 -2.81 7.33
N ARG A 70 -9.31 -3.12 7.07
CA ARG A 70 -9.75 -4.34 6.39
C ARG A 70 -10.09 -4.13 4.93
N TYR A 71 -10.40 -2.90 4.52
CA TYR A 71 -10.87 -2.58 3.19
C TYR A 71 -10.04 -1.43 2.60
N LEU A 72 -9.70 -1.55 1.32
CA LEU A 72 -9.36 -0.42 0.48
C LEU A 72 -10.66 0.11 -0.13
N VAL A 73 -11.00 1.35 0.23
CA VAL A 73 -12.22 2.02 -0.21
C VAL A 73 -11.88 2.98 -1.34
N LEU A 74 -12.64 2.90 -2.43
CA LEU A 74 -12.57 3.81 -3.56
C LEU A 74 -13.91 4.53 -3.70
N ASP A 75 -13.87 5.85 -3.52
CA ASP A 75 -15.02 6.74 -3.52
C ASP A 75 -14.94 7.70 -4.73
N GLY A 76 -15.86 7.57 -5.68
CA GLY A 76 -16.02 8.44 -6.85
C GLY A 76 -17.49 8.60 -7.24
N ASP A 77 -17.80 8.59 -8.53
CA ASP A 77 -19.16 8.37 -9.04
C ASP A 77 -19.63 6.94 -8.71
N SER A 78 -18.69 6.00 -8.75
CA SER A 78 -18.84 4.62 -8.32
C SER A 78 -18.25 4.43 -6.92
N HIS A 79 -18.67 3.37 -6.21
CA HIS A 79 -18.13 3.01 -4.91
C HIS A 79 -17.64 1.56 -4.91
N TYR A 80 -16.39 1.34 -4.49
CA TYR A 80 -15.80 0.01 -4.38
C TYR A 80 -15.16 -0.19 -3.00
N GLU A 81 -15.39 -1.36 -2.42
CA GLU A 81 -14.74 -1.81 -1.19
C GLU A 81 -14.01 -3.12 -1.45
N ILE A 82 -12.68 -3.07 -1.43
CA ILE A 82 -11.83 -4.23 -1.71
C ILE A 82 -11.25 -4.72 -0.39
N GLU A 83 -11.61 -5.94 0.00
CA GLU A 83 -11.00 -6.60 1.15
C GLU A 83 -9.49 -6.76 0.95
N ILE A 84 -8.69 -6.26 1.90
CA ILE A 84 -7.22 -6.35 1.85
C ILE A 84 -6.78 -7.81 1.75
N VAL A 85 -7.51 -8.73 2.38
CA VAL A 85 -7.21 -10.17 2.35
C VAL A 85 -7.38 -10.79 0.96
N GLN A 86 -8.16 -10.17 0.08
CA GLN A 86 -8.38 -10.65 -1.29
C GLN A 86 -7.36 -10.10 -2.29
N ILE A 87 -6.54 -9.13 -1.86
CA ILE A 87 -5.49 -8.56 -2.72
C ILE A 87 -4.41 -9.62 -2.97
N SER A 88 -4.24 -9.98 -4.24
CA SER A 88 -3.24 -10.95 -4.66
C SER A 88 -1.92 -10.28 -5.00
N THR A 89 -1.96 -9.18 -5.76
CA THR A 89 -0.77 -8.49 -6.27
C THR A 89 -0.94 -6.98 -6.17
N VAL A 90 0.12 -6.27 -5.76
CA VAL A 90 0.24 -4.82 -5.90
C VAL A 90 1.55 -4.49 -6.60
N GLN A 91 1.46 -3.81 -7.73
CA GLN A 91 2.61 -3.37 -8.52
C GLN A 91 2.62 -1.84 -8.57
N ILE A 92 3.70 -1.22 -8.11
CA ILE A 92 3.86 0.24 -8.21
C ILE A 92 4.41 0.60 -9.59
N LEU A 93 3.73 1.54 -10.23
CA LEU A 93 4.18 2.14 -11.49
C LEU A 93 5.05 3.35 -11.16
N THR A 94 6.26 3.38 -11.71
CA THR A 94 7.22 4.46 -11.47
C THR A 94 7.63 5.11 -12.78
N GLU A 95 7.89 6.41 -12.74
CA GLU A 95 8.35 7.18 -13.90
C GLU A 95 9.87 7.34 -13.84
N GLY A 96 10.55 6.71 -14.79
CA GLY A 96 11.96 6.95 -15.13
C GLY A 96 13.00 6.64 -14.04
N PHE A 97 14.13 6.06 -14.45
CA PHE A 97 15.36 6.19 -13.68
C PHE A 97 15.95 7.56 -14.02
N THR A 98 16.01 8.48 -13.06
CA THR A 98 16.88 9.65 -13.25
C THR A 98 18.33 9.17 -13.15
N PRO A 99 19.18 9.37 -14.16
CA PRO A 99 20.60 9.04 -14.09
C PRO A 99 21.29 10.05 -13.17
N GLY A 100 21.12 9.86 -11.88
CA GLY A 100 21.57 10.79 -10.83
C GLY A 100 21.23 10.36 -9.40
N GLY A 101 20.61 9.20 -9.19
CA GLY A 101 20.32 8.68 -7.84
C GLY A 101 19.17 9.39 -7.12
N GLY A 102 18.30 10.11 -7.85
CA GLY A 102 17.10 10.72 -7.29
C GLY A 102 15.97 9.70 -7.12
N ASN A 103 15.29 9.75 -5.97
CA ASN A 103 14.18 8.89 -5.58
C ASN A 103 13.20 8.60 -6.75
N THR A 104 13.08 7.34 -7.16
CA THR A 104 12.13 6.92 -8.19
C THR A 104 10.71 7.34 -7.79
N ARG A 105 10.04 8.13 -8.62
CA ARG A 105 8.72 8.69 -8.30
C ARG A 105 7.63 7.70 -8.69
N ALA A 106 6.80 7.30 -7.73
CA ALA A 106 5.61 6.52 -8.00
C ALA A 106 4.55 7.41 -8.70
N ILE A 107 4.11 6.99 -9.87
CA ILE A 107 3.10 7.67 -10.69
C ILE A 107 1.78 6.90 -10.74
N GLY A 108 1.75 5.66 -10.27
CA GLY A 108 0.54 4.86 -10.23
C GLY A 108 0.76 3.52 -9.54
N MET A 109 -0.28 2.69 -9.56
CA MET A 109 -0.19 1.28 -9.18
C MET A 109 -1.16 0.43 -9.99
N ILE A 110 -0.87 -0.86 -10.07
CA ILE A 110 -1.79 -1.89 -10.53
C ILE A 110 -2.09 -2.78 -9.33
N LEU A 111 -3.37 -2.94 -9.04
CA LEU A 111 -3.91 -3.79 -8.00
C LEU A 111 -4.59 -4.98 -8.65
N GLN A 112 -4.31 -6.19 -8.17
CA GLN A 112 -5.07 -7.37 -8.51
C GLN A 112 -5.69 -7.97 -7.25
N TYR A 113 -6.96 -8.36 -7.34
CA TYR A 113 -7.69 -8.97 -6.24
C TYR A 113 -8.67 -10.02 -6.75
N LYS A 114 -9.01 -10.98 -5.90
CA LYS A 114 -10.02 -12.01 -6.20
C LYS A 114 -11.38 -11.55 -5.68
N VAL A 115 -12.42 -11.75 -6.48
CA VAL A 115 -13.79 -11.51 -6.00
C VAL A 115 -14.22 -12.71 -5.17
N PRO A 116 -14.73 -12.52 -3.93
CA PRO A 116 -15.20 -13.64 -3.11
C PRO A 116 -16.26 -14.46 -3.86
N GLY A 117 -16.05 -15.77 -3.95
CA GLY A 117 -16.94 -16.69 -4.67
C GLY A 117 -16.67 -16.81 -6.18
N SER A 118 -15.66 -16.13 -6.71
CA SER A 118 -15.19 -16.27 -8.10
C SER A 118 -13.72 -16.71 -8.14
N GLU A 119 -13.36 -17.50 -9.16
CA GLU A 119 -11.94 -17.79 -9.46
C GLU A 119 -11.29 -16.66 -10.28
N GLU A 120 -12.09 -15.70 -10.75
CA GLU A 120 -11.61 -14.59 -11.57
C GLU A 120 -10.79 -13.58 -10.75
N VAL A 121 -9.67 -13.16 -11.33
CA VAL A 121 -8.83 -12.09 -10.79
C VAL A 121 -9.19 -10.80 -11.48
N THR A 122 -9.68 -9.83 -10.70
CA THR A 122 -9.94 -8.48 -11.18
C THR A 122 -8.69 -7.63 -11.06
N GLN A 123 -8.45 -6.78 -12.06
CA GLN A 123 -7.34 -5.83 -12.08
C GLN A 123 -7.88 -4.39 -12.04
N MET A 124 -7.25 -3.53 -11.25
CA MET A 124 -7.49 -2.09 -11.24
C MET A 124 -6.18 -1.35 -11.42
N LYS A 125 -6.16 -0.37 -12.31
CA LYS A 125 -5.02 0.53 -12.53
C LYS A 125 -5.34 1.90 -11.93
N PHE A 126 -4.43 2.40 -11.12
CA PHE A 126 -4.48 3.70 -10.48
C PHE A 126 -3.39 4.57 -11.09
N THR A 127 -3.75 5.75 -11.55
CA THR A 127 -2.83 6.72 -12.13
C THR A 127 -2.94 8.01 -11.35
N ALA A 128 -1.83 8.52 -10.82
CA ALA A 128 -1.82 9.82 -10.17
C ALA A 128 -2.07 10.89 -11.25
N GLY A 129 -3.14 11.66 -11.09
CA GLY A 129 -3.49 12.71 -12.03
C GLY A 129 -2.44 13.81 -12.12
N GLU A 130 -2.29 14.39 -13.32
CA GLU A 130 -1.40 15.53 -13.52
C GLU A 130 -2.04 16.89 -13.22
N ASP A 131 -3.36 16.89 -13.08
CA ASP A 131 -4.20 18.07 -12.97
C ASP A 131 -4.13 18.73 -11.59
N PHE A 132 -4.55 20.00 -11.53
CA PHE A 132 -4.58 20.81 -10.30
C PHE A 132 -5.46 20.22 -9.18
N SER A 133 -6.41 19.36 -9.50
CA SER A 133 -7.27 18.65 -8.53
C SER A 133 -6.55 17.53 -7.79
N CYS A 134 -5.46 17.00 -8.37
CA CYS A 134 -4.69 15.90 -7.80
C CYS A 134 -3.46 16.43 -7.08
N ASN A 135 -3.40 16.26 -5.75
CA ASN A 135 -2.19 16.60 -5.00
C ASN A 135 -1.12 15.53 -5.26
N LYS A 136 -0.29 15.77 -6.28
CA LYS A 136 0.77 14.86 -6.73
C LYS A 136 1.68 14.37 -5.60
N LYS A 137 1.93 15.21 -4.58
CA LYS A 137 2.77 14.86 -3.43
C LYS A 137 2.06 13.87 -2.51
N LEU A 138 0.77 14.09 -2.26
CA LEU A 138 -0.05 13.16 -1.47
C LEU A 138 -0.23 11.83 -2.20
N SER A 139 -0.56 11.82 -3.48
CA SER A 139 -0.71 10.59 -4.26
C SER A 139 0.60 9.78 -4.32
N ALA A 140 1.74 10.42 -4.55
CA ALA A 140 3.04 9.75 -4.50
C ALA A 140 3.37 9.19 -3.11
N ALA A 141 3.09 9.95 -2.03
CA ALA A 141 3.27 9.49 -0.67
C ALA A 141 2.35 8.31 -0.33
N TRP A 142 1.10 8.33 -0.80
CA TRP A 142 0.14 7.25 -0.62
C TRP A 142 0.56 5.98 -1.37
N LEU A 143 1.02 6.10 -2.62
CA LEU A 143 1.57 4.97 -3.38
C LEU A 143 2.80 4.36 -2.70
N ALA A 144 3.70 5.20 -2.17
CA ALA A 144 4.85 4.75 -1.41
C ALA A 144 4.45 4.05 -0.10
N ALA A 145 3.44 4.56 0.60
CA ALA A 145 2.87 3.94 1.79
C ALA A 145 2.25 2.57 1.46
N MET A 146 1.51 2.46 0.35
CA MET A 146 0.90 1.21 -0.09
C MET A 146 1.96 0.17 -0.46
N HIS A 147 3.04 0.58 -1.13
CA HIS A 147 4.18 -0.28 -1.41
C HIS A 147 4.85 -0.83 -0.15
N LYS A 148 5.00 0.01 0.89
CA LYS A 148 5.52 -0.42 2.19
C LYS A 148 4.54 -1.40 2.86
N ALA A 149 3.24 -1.14 2.79
CA ALA A 149 2.20 -2.01 3.34
C ALA A 149 2.24 -3.40 2.70
N THR A 150 2.34 -3.47 1.38
CA THR A 150 2.31 -4.74 0.64
C THR A 150 3.57 -5.56 0.90
N LYS A 151 4.74 -4.91 1.00
CA LYS A 151 5.95 -5.59 1.46
C LYS A 151 5.78 -6.19 2.83
N LEU A 152 5.24 -5.45 3.81
CA LEU A 152 4.98 -6.00 5.14
C LEU A 152 3.98 -7.17 5.12
N LEU A 153 2.94 -7.09 4.30
CA LEU A 153 1.95 -8.16 4.16
C LEU A 153 2.53 -9.42 3.51
N TYR A 154 3.33 -9.30 2.43
CA TYR A 154 3.93 -10.47 1.77
C TYR A 154 5.10 -11.06 2.56
N GLU A 155 5.98 -10.21 3.13
CA GLU A 155 7.07 -10.66 4.01
C GLU A 155 6.55 -11.43 5.24
N SER A 156 5.32 -11.13 5.69
CA SER A 156 4.63 -11.88 6.76
C SER A 156 4.01 -13.21 6.32
N ARG A 157 3.77 -13.41 5.01
CA ARG A 157 3.05 -14.56 4.44
C ARG A 157 4.00 -15.68 3.98
N ASP A 158 5.23 -15.31 3.61
CA ASP A 158 6.29 -16.23 3.16
C ASP A 158 7.18 -16.79 4.31
N GLN A 159 6.76 -16.65 5.58
CA GLN A 159 7.45 -17.15 6.78
C GLN A 159 6.57 -18.08 7.63
#